data_AF-A0A7K0NZT7-F1
#
_entry.id   AF-A0A7K0NZT7-F1
#
_cell.length_a   1.000
_cell.length_b   1.000
_cell.length_c   1.000
_cell.angle_alpha   90.00
_cell.angle_beta   90.00
_cell.angle_gamma   90.00
#
_symmetry.space_group_name_H-M   'P 1'
#
loop_
_entity.id
_entity.type
_entity.pdbx_description
1 polymer ?
#
loop_
_entity_poly.entity_id
_entity_poly.type
_entity_poly.pdbx_seq_one_letter_code
_entity_poly.pdbx_strand_id
1 'polypeptide(L)'
;MHASFQSLIAGSVRFLLYAVGYAQMIEFPGGTRWGWIVQLAGCALLAVGAIWHIDRLTGRIARPAVVFGILGAVIWAASSLPYAIDLQNWSSLPWARAFWEIWGAGAVRAAISTLLVIGKKRSLGRES
;
A
#
# COMPACT_ATOMS: atom_id res chain seq x y z
N MET A 1 23.35 11.59 -1.20
CA MET A 1 23.21 10.32 -0.44
C MET A 1 22.19 9.41 -1.13
N HIS A 2 22.66 8.33 -1.74
CA HIS A 2 21.85 7.36 -2.49
C HIS A 2 20.82 6.67 -1.57
N ALA A 3 19.58 6.45 -2.04
CA ALA A 3 18.73 5.45 -1.41
C ALA A 3 19.50 4.13 -1.43
N SER A 4 19.74 3.49 -0.26
CA SER A 4 20.49 2.24 -0.27
C SER A 4 19.72 1.23 -1.12
N PHE A 5 20.42 0.50 -1.98
CA PHE A 5 19.84 -0.54 -2.83
C PHE A 5 18.92 -1.50 -2.04
N GLN A 6 19.28 -1.76 -0.77
CA GLN A 6 18.50 -2.52 0.20
C GLN A 6 17.09 -1.94 0.47
N SER A 7 16.94 -0.61 0.53
CA SER A 7 15.62 0.02 0.73
C SER A 7 14.70 -0.13 -0.48
N LEU A 8 15.26 -0.15 -1.69
CA LEU A 8 14.53 -0.41 -2.93
C LEU A 8 14.12 -1.88 -3.03
N ILE A 9 15.02 -2.81 -2.69
CA ILE A 9 14.70 -4.24 -2.61
C ILE A 9 13.59 -4.48 -1.59
N ALA A 10 13.73 -3.92 -0.37
CA ALA A 10 12.73 -4.07 0.68
C ALA A 10 11.38 -3.49 0.25
N GLY A 11 11.35 -2.32 -0.40
CA GLY A 11 10.13 -1.76 -0.98
C GLY A 11 9.51 -2.68 -2.04
N SER A 12 10.34 -3.20 -2.96
CA SER A 12 9.89 -4.07 -4.06
C SER A 12 9.33 -5.39 -3.56
N VAL A 13 9.96 -6.01 -2.56
CA VAL A 13 9.47 -7.25 -1.92
C VAL A 13 8.08 -7.05 -1.34
N ARG A 14 7.81 -5.90 -0.70
CA ARG A 14 6.51 -5.62 -0.09
C ARG A 14 5.41 -5.45 -1.13
N PHE A 15 5.70 -4.77 -2.25
CA PHE A 15 4.79 -4.68 -3.38
C PHE A 15 4.58 -6.03 -4.07
N LEU A 16 5.62 -6.85 -4.18
CA LEU A 16 5.53 -8.20 -4.71
C LEU A 16 4.61 -9.07 -3.85
N LEU A 17 4.72 -9.03 -2.52
CA LEU A 17 3.80 -9.74 -1.64
C LEU A 17 2.36 -9.31 -1.86
N TYR A 18 2.10 -8.01 -1.94
CA TYR A 18 0.76 -7.50 -2.29
C TYR A 18 0.27 -8.05 -3.64
N ALA A 19 1.10 -7.98 -4.67
CA ALA A 19 0.76 -8.43 -6.01
C ALA A 19 0.51 -9.94 -6.09
N VAL A 20 1.31 -10.74 -5.38
CA VAL A 20 1.14 -12.20 -5.30
C VAL A 20 -0.19 -12.55 -4.61
N GLY A 21 -0.51 -11.89 -3.49
CA GLY A 21 -1.79 -12.09 -2.81
C GLY A 21 -2.98 -11.73 -3.70
N TYR A 22 -2.88 -10.61 -4.43
CA TYR A 22 -3.92 -10.16 -5.36
C TYR A 22 -4.06 -11.07 -6.59
N ALA A 23 -2.95 -11.58 -7.14
CA ALA A 23 -2.96 -12.46 -8.31
C ALA A 23 -3.74 -13.76 -8.06
N GLN A 24 -3.81 -14.23 -6.81
CA GLN A 24 -4.63 -15.40 -6.48
C GLN A 24 -6.13 -15.17 -6.70
N MET A 25 -6.61 -13.93 -6.69
CA MET A 25 -8.01 -13.62 -7.02
C MET A 25 -8.33 -13.82 -8.51
N ILE A 26 -7.30 -13.84 -9.37
CA ILE A 26 -7.47 -14.11 -10.81
C ILE A 26 -7.80 -15.60 -11.03
N GLU A 27 -7.15 -16.46 -10.25
CA GLU A 27 -7.27 -17.92 -10.38
C GLU A 27 -8.43 -18.48 -9.55
N PHE A 28 -8.70 -17.90 -8.37
CA PHE A 28 -9.79 -18.29 -7.48
C PHE A 28 -10.70 -17.08 -7.22
N PRO A 29 -11.96 -17.08 -7.68
CA PRO A 29 -12.91 -16.00 -7.39
C PRO A 29 -13.08 -15.82 -5.88
N GLY A 30 -12.69 -14.65 -5.36
CA GLY A 30 -12.65 -14.35 -3.93
C GLY A 30 -11.35 -14.68 -3.21
N GLY A 31 -10.37 -15.20 -3.94
CA GLY A 31 -9.04 -15.52 -3.45
C GLY A 31 -9.00 -16.68 -2.47
N THR A 32 -7.81 -16.99 -1.99
CA THR A 32 -7.62 -17.94 -0.89
C THR A 32 -7.32 -17.16 0.40
N ARG A 33 -7.62 -17.76 1.55
CA ARG A 33 -7.24 -17.18 2.86
C ARG A 33 -5.73 -16.86 2.91
N TRP A 34 -4.90 -17.69 2.29
CA TRP A 34 -3.47 -17.46 2.20
C TRP A 34 -3.13 -16.21 1.38
N GLY A 35 -3.78 -16.02 0.23
CA GLY A 35 -3.62 -14.81 -0.60
C GLY A 35 -3.95 -13.54 0.17
N TRP A 36 -5.04 -13.56 0.94
CA TRP A 36 -5.42 -12.45 1.80
C TRP A 36 -4.41 -12.15 2.91
N ILE A 37 -3.85 -13.19 3.55
CA ILE A 37 -2.79 -13.04 4.56
C ILE A 37 -1.53 -12.43 3.93
N VAL A 38 -1.13 -12.91 2.76
CA VAL A 38 0.05 -12.41 2.04
C VAL A 38 -0.15 -10.96 1.60
N GLN A 39 -1.34 -10.61 1.13
CA GLN A 39 -1.71 -9.24 0.77
C GLN A 39 -1.70 -8.31 1.99
N LEU A 40 -2.31 -8.73 3.09
CA LEU A 40 -2.31 -8.02 4.37
C LEU A 40 -0.88 -7.76 4.85
N ALA A 41 -0.03 -8.79 4.84
CA ALA A 41 1.37 -8.68 5.24
C ALA A 41 2.15 -7.72 4.33
N GLY A 42 1.94 -7.78 3.01
CA GLY A 42 2.54 -6.86 2.05
C GLY A 42 2.20 -5.40 2.37
N CYS A 43 0.91 -5.10 2.54
CA CYS A 43 0.44 -3.76 2.91
C CYS A 43 0.96 -3.27 4.26
N ALA A 44 0.94 -4.14 5.28
CA ALA A 44 1.45 -3.81 6.61
C ALA A 44 2.95 -3.49 6.56
N LEU A 45 3.74 -4.29 5.84
CA LEU A 45 5.17 -4.04 5.68
C LEU A 45 5.46 -2.77 4.87
N LEU A 46 4.61 -2.40 3.90
CA LEU A 46 4.69 -1.09 3.22
C LEU A 46 4.54 0.05 4.22
N ALA A 47 3.50 -0.01 5.07
CA ALA A 47 3.26 1.00 6.09
C ALA A 47 4.42 1.09 7.09
N VAL A 48 4.85 -0.05 7.66
CA VAL A 48 5.99 -0.11 8.60
C VAL A 48 7.26 0.43 7.97
N GLY A 49 7.53 0.08 6.72
CA GLY A 49 8.69 0.58 6.00
C GLY A 49 8.67 2.09 5.79
N ALA A 50 7.52 2.65 5.45
CA ALA A 50 7.36 4.09 5.28
C ALA A 50 7.46 4.83 6.63
N ILE A 51 6.94 4.26 7.71
CA ILE A 51 7.06 4.79 9.07
C ILE A 51 8.51 4.76 9.54
N TRP A 52 9.21 3.63 9.39
CA TRP A 52 10.61 3.48 9.80
C TRP A 52 11.52 4.50 9.11
N HIS A 53 11.22 4.84 7.86
CA HIS A 53 11.98 5.80 7.08
C HIS A 53 11.34 7.19 7.02
N ILE A 54 10.39 7.51 7.90
CA ILE A 54 9.60 8.75 7.81
C ILE A 54 10.48 10.00 7.82
N ASP A 55 11.47 10.09 8.70
CA ASP A 55 12.36 11.26 8.78
C ASP A 55 13.16 11.45 7.48
N ARG A 56 13.68 10.34 6.93
CA ARG A 56 14.43 10.35 5.67
C ARG A 56 13.53 10.65 4.47
N LEU A 57 12.30 10.16 4.48
CA LEU A 57 11.34 10.37 3.40
C LEU A 57 10.83 11.80 3.42
N THR A 58 10.41 12.32 4.58
CA THR A 58 9.87 13.68 4.71
C THR A 58 10.89 14.77 4.37
N GLY A 59 12.18 14.50 4.58
CA GLY A 59 13.27 15.39 4.11
C GLY A 59 13.50 15.39 2.59
N ARG A 60 12.92 14.43 1.84
CA ARG A 60 13.13 14.26 0.39
C ARG A 60 11.86 14.43 -0.44
N ILE A 61 10.75 13.92 0.07
CA ILE A 61 9.43 13.93 -0.54
C ILE A 61 8.49 14.58 0.48
N ALA A 62 7.79 15.63 0.06
CA ALA A 62 7.05 16.54 0.95
C ALA A 62 6.28 15.78 2.04
N ARG A 63 6.33 16.25 3.29
CA ARG A 63 5.71 15.57 4.45
C ARG A 63 4.27 15.09 4.21
N PRO A 64 3.38 15.89 3.57
CA PRO A 64 2.03 15.42 3.25
C PRO A 64 2.03 14.17 2.36
N ALA A 65 2.94 14.07 1.39
CA ALA A 65 3.04 12.90 0.51
C ALA A 65 3.32 11.62 1.30
N VAL A 66 4.23 11.68 2.28
CA VAL A 66 4.59 10.53 3.12
C VAL A 66 3.40 10.11 3.97
N VAL A 67 2.69 11.07 4.58
CA VAL A 67 1.50 10.80 5.41
C VAL A 67 0.40 10.14 4.58
N PHE A 68 0.08 10.67 3.41
CA PHE A 68 -0.91 10.05 2.52
C PHE A 68 -0.50 8.65 2.08
N GLY A 69 0.78 8.41 1.82
CA GLY A 69 1.30 7.09 1.45
C GLY A 69 1.14 6.06 2.58
N ILE A 70 1.50 6.44 3.82
CA ILE A 70 1.34 5.58 5.01
C ILE A 70 -0.14 5.26 5.23
N LEU A 71 -1.01 6.28 5.22
CA LEU A 71 -2.45 6.08 5.40
C LEU A 71 -3.05 5.19 4.30
N GLY A 72 -2.63 5.37 3.05
CA GLY A 72 -3.04 4.50 1.95
C GLY A 72 -2.68 3.04 2.19
N ALA A 73 -1.43 2.76 2.60
CA ALA A 73 -0.97 1.41 2.90
C ALA A 73 -1.69 0.76 4.09
N VAL A 74 -1.94 1.52 5.16
CA VAL A 74 -2.71 1.05 6.33
C VAL A 74 -4.14 0.70 5.94
N ILE A 75 -4.77 1.52 5.11
CA ILE A 75 -6.15 1.30 4.66
C ILE A 75 -6.24 0.09 3.73
N TRP A 76 -5.26 -0.12 2.85
CA TRP A 76 -5.17 -1.34 2.07
C TRP A 76 -5.00 -2.58 2.96
N ALA A 77 -4.16 -2.52 4.00
CA ALA A 77 -4.06 -3.62 4.97
C ALA A 77 -5.42 -3.90 5.64
N ALA A 78 -6.09 -2.85 6.12
CA ALA A 78 -7.41 -2.97 6.76
C ALA A 78 -8.46 -3.59 5.84
N SER A 79 -8.45 -3.28 4.54
CA SER A 79 -9.39 -3.87 3.57
C SER A 79 -9.28 -5.40 3.49
N SER A 80 -8.08 -5.95 3.66
CA SER A 80 -7.80 -7.39 3.53
C SER A 80 -8.01 -8.16 4.83
N LEU A 81 -8.09 -7.46 5.98
CA LEU A 81 -8.12 -8.07 7.31
C LEU A 81 -9.31 -9.02 7.54
N PRO A 82 -10.57 -8.67 7.19
CA PRO A 82 -11.72 -9.56 7.42
C PRO A 82 -11.58 -10.91 6.71
N TYR A 83 -10.98 -10.93 5.52
CA TYR A 83 -10.81 -12.12 4.69
C TYR A 83 -9.60 -12.98 5.09
N ALA A 84 -8.58 -12.36 5.68
CA ALA A 84 -7.48 -13.09 6.30
C ALA A 84 -7.93 -13.85 7.56
N ILE A 85 -8.89 -13.28 8.29
CA ILE A 85 -9.50 -13.90 9.48
C ILE A 85 -10.49 -14.99 9.06
N ASP A 86 -11.48 -14.65 8.24
CA ASP A 86 -12.53 -15.55 7.76
C ASP A 86 -12.86 -15.30 6.28
N LEU A 87 -12.60 -16.30 5.45
CA LEU A 87 -12.82 -16.25 4.01
C LEU A 87 -14.32 -16.21 3.65
N GLN A 88 -15.20 -16.70 4.53
CA GLN A 88 -16.66 -16.69 4.27
C GLN A 88 -17.22 -15.28 4.16
N ASN A 89 -16.50 -14.28 4.68
CA ASN A 89 -16.84 -12.88 4.52
C ASN A 89 -16.93 -12.46 3.03
N TRP A 90 -16.24 -13.13 2.10
CA TRP A 90 -16.35 -12.81 0.67
C TRP A 90 -17.74 -13.09 0.09
N SER A 91 -18.43 -14.11 0.61
CA SER A 91 -19.80 -14.44 0.20
C SER A 91 -20.84 -13.45 0.73
N SER A 92 -20.44 -12.59 1.68
CA SER A 92 -21.29 -11.55 2.27
C SER A 92 -21.19 -10.27 1.45
N LEU A 93 -22.35 -9.79 0.95
CA LEU A 93 -22.42 -8.55 0.18
C LEU A 93 -21.90 -7.31 0.96
N PRO A 94 -22.21 -7.12 2.26
CA PRO A 94 -21.66 -6.01 3.03
C PRO A 94 -20.14 -6.01 3.09
N TRP A 95 -19.52 -7.17 3.31
CA TRP A 95 -18.06 -7.27 3.38
C TRP A 95 -17.43 -7.02 2.02
N ALA A 96 -17.92 -7.68 0.96
CA ALA A 96 -17.42 -7.49 -0.40
C ALA A 96 -17.49 -6.01 -0.83
N ARG A 97 -18.58 -5.29 -0.50
CA ARG A 97 -18.69 -3.85 -0.74
C ARG A 97 -17.67 -3.07 0.08
N ALA A 98 -17.59 -3.33 1.39
CA ALA A 98 -16.66 -2.65 2.28
C ALA A 98 -15.21 -2.82 1.82
N PHE A 99 -14.84 -3.98 1.28
CA PHE A 99 -13.52 -4.21 0.69
C PHE A 99 -13.22 -3.21 -0.42
N TRP A 100 -14.09 -3.11 -1.45
CA TRP A 100 -13.85 -2.23 -2.58
C TRP A 100 -13.86 -0.75 -2.20
N GLU A 101 -14.71 -0.35 -1.25
CA GLU A 101 -14.76 1.02 -0.74
C GLU A 101 -13.47 1.38 0.02
N ILE A 102 -13.06 0.54 0.97
CA ILE A 102 -11.85 0.74 1.77
C ILE A 102 -10.62 0.67 0.86
N TRP A 103 -10.56 -0.32 -0.04
CA TRP A 103 -9.47 -0.48 -0.99
C TRP A 103 -9.34 0.73 -1.92
N GLY A 104 -10.46 1.21 -2.47
CA GLY A 104 -10.51 2.39 -3.32
C GLY A 104 -10.04 3.65 -2.57
N ALA A 105 -10.47 3.81 -1.32
CA ALA A 105 -10.02 4.91 -0.47
C ALA A 105 -8.50 4.85 -0.16
N GLY A 106 -7.93 3.65 -0.08
CA GLY A 106 -6.48 3.44 0.00
C GLY A 106 -5.77 3.86 -1.29
N ALA A 107 -6.30 3.43 -2.44
CA ALA A 107 -5.75 3.74 -3.77
C ALA A 107 -5.76 5.24 -4.08
N VAL A 108 -6.83 5.96 -3.73
CA VAL A 108 -6.91 7.42 -3.88
C VAL A 108 -5.83 8.11 -3.05
N ARG A 109 -5.61 7.68 -1.81
CA ARG A 109 -4.55 8.25 -0.95
C ARG A 109 -3.15 7.96 -1.50
N ALA A 110 -2.92 6.75 -2.04
CA ALA A 110 -1.68 6.42 -2.71
C ALA A 110 -1.46 7.30 -3.95
N ALA A 111 -2.49 7.53 -4.76
CA ALA A 111 -2.43 8.42 -5.92
C ALA A 111 -2.11 9.87 -5.53
N ILE A 112 -2.78 10.41 -4.50
CA ILE A 112 -2.48 11.75 -3.95
C ILE A 112 -1.03 11.82 -3.48
N SER A 113 -0.55 10.81 -2.75
CA SER A 113 0.85 10.71 -2.33
C SER A 113 1.79 10.82 -3.53
N THR A 114 1.58 10.01 -4.58
CA THR A 114 2.40 10.04 -5.80
C THR A 114 2.37 11.40 -6.49
N LEU A 115 1.20 12.04 -6.62
CA LEU A 115 1.08 13.37 -7.22
C LEU A 115 1.86 14.43 -6.44
N LEU A 116 1.80 14.39 -5.11
CA LEU A 116 2.56 15.30 -4.25
C LEU A 116 4.08 15.09 -4.38
N VAL A 117 4.53 13.84 -4.51
CA VAL A 117 5.94 13.52 -4.78
C VAL A 117 6.38 14.11 -6.13
N ILE A 118 5.59 13.91 -7.18
CA ILE A 118 5.88 14.44 -8.53
C ILE A 118 5.91 15.97 -8.50
N GLY A 119 4.92 16.61 -7.86
CA GLY A 119 4.85 18.06 -7.72
C GLY A 119 6.08 18.64 -7.01
N LYS A 120 6.51 18.03 -5.90
CA LYS A 120 7.72 18.45 -5.18
C LYS A 120 8.99 18.27 -6.01
N LYS A 121 9.12 17.17 -6.76
CA LYS A 121 10.28 16.96 -7.64
C LYS A 121 10.34 17.98 -8.77
N ARG A 122 9.19 18.33 -9.36
CA ARG A 122 9.10 19.35 -10.42
C ARG A 122 9.45 20.75 -9.92
N SER A 123 9.12 21.11 -8.68
CA SER A 123 9.49 22.42 -8.14
C SER A 123 11.00 22.56 -7.98
N LEU A 124 11.68 21.51 -7.49
CA LEU A 124 13.13 21.52 -7.28
C LEU A 124 13.93 21.60 -8.60
N GLY A 125 13.44 20.96 -9.67
CA GLY A 125 14.11 21.00 -10.98
C GLY A 125 13.90 22.30 -11.78
N ARG A 126 13.08 23.24 -11.29
CA ARG A 126 12.93 24.58 -11.87
C ARG A 126 13.85 25.62 -11.22
N GLU A 127 14.44 25.28 -10.08
CA GLU A 127 15.34 26.15 -9.31
C GLU A 127 16.83 25.89 -9.65
N SER A 128 17.12 24.92 -10.52
CA SER A 128 18.46 24.55 -11.01
C SER A 128 18.67 24.99 -12.46
#